data_AF-A0A0F9S3G6-F1
#
_entry.id   AF-A0A0F9S3G6-F1
#
_cell.length_a   1.000
_cell.length_b   1.000
_cell.length_c   1.000
_cell.angle_alpha   90.00
_cell.angle_beta   90.00
_cell.angle_gamma   90.00
#
_symmetry.space_group_name_H-M   'P 1'
#
loop_
_entity.id
_entity.type
_entity.pdbx_description
1 polymer ?
#
loop_
_entity_poly.entity_id
_entity_poly.type
_entity_poly.pdbx_seq_one_letter_code
_entity_poly.pdbx_strand_id
1 'polypeptide(L)'
;MNLERIRNSNLHNKVMSAEQASLFIKDGMTVGMSGFTRAGEAKAVPRALIEQVKKNPIKINLMTGASLGNDLDKLLTEAGILARRMPFQVDSTLRKAINNGEVMFIDQHLSETVEHLRNHQLTMPDVAVIEAVAITEEGHIVPTTSVGNSASFAIFAKEVIVEINMLHNPNLEGLHDIYIPSYRPTRQPMPLVKVDDRIGSTAIAIDPAKIVGIVFTNQSDSFSTVTDPDE
;
A
#
# COMPACT_ATOMS: atom_id res chain seq x y z
N MET A 1 1.63 13.49 -20.98
CA MET A 1 1.67 12.42 -19.97
C MET A 1 2.26 11.21 -20.66
N ASN A 2 3.42 10.71 -20.20
CA ASN A 2 4.04 9.53 -20.82
C ASN A 2 3.42 8.27 -20.20
N LEU A 3 2.74 7.46 -21.03
CA LEU A 3 2.04 6.25 -20.61
C LEU A 3 2.90 4.99 -20.70
N GLU A 4 4.20 5.11 -20.99
CA GLU A 4 5.13 3.97 -21.10
C GLU A 4 5.18 3.10 -19.83
N ARG A 5 4.87 3.67 -18.66
CA ARG A 5 4.76 2.92 -17.40
C ARG A 5 3.49 2.08 -17.27
N ILE A 6 2.52 2.26 -18.17
CA ILE A 6 1.24 1.55 -18.15
C ILE A 6 1.16 0.78 -19.46
N ARG A 7 1.71 -0.43 -19.48
CA ARG A 7 1.87 -1.21 -20.72
C ARG A 7 0.59 -1.91 -21.15
N ASN A 8 -0.38 -2.05 -20.25
CA ASN A 8 -1.76 -2.42 -20.59
C ASN A 8 -2.56 -1.18 -21.07
N SER A 9 -2.76 -1.06 -22.38
CA SER A 9 -3.44 0.07 -23.00
C SER A 9 -4.91 0.24 -22.59
N ASN A 10 -5.58 -0.84 -22.17
CA ASN A 10 -6.97 -0.77 -21.69
C ASN A 10 -7.10 0.01 -20.38
N LEU A 11 -6.01 0.22 -19.65
CA LEU A 11 -5.99 0.97 -18.39
C LEU A 11 -5.69 2.46 -18.57
N HIS A 12 -5.34 2.92 -19.79
CA HIS A 12 -5.01 4.33 -20.03
C HIS A 12 -6.17 5.27 -19.71
N ASN A 13 -7.42 4.82 -19.86
CA ASN A 13 -8.61 5.58 -19.49
C ASN A 13 -8.88 5.65 -17.98
N LYS A 14 -8.12 4.91 -17.15
CA LYS A 14 -8.19 4.96 -15.68
C LYS A 14 -7.23 5.99 -15.10
N VAL A 15 -6.41 6.64 -15.93
CA VAL A 15 -5.50 7.69 -15.47
C VAL A 15 -6.30 8.92 -15.05
N MET A 16 -6.06 9.39 -13.82
CA MET A 16 -6.80 10.49 -13.20
C MET A 16 -5.94 11.25 -12.19
N SER A 17 -6.46 12.36 -11.67
CA SER A 17 -5.79 13.13 -10.62
C SER A 17 -5.86 12.42 -9.26
N ALA A 18 -4.96 12.77 -8.33
CA ALA A 18 -4.97 12.22 -6.97
C ALA A 18 -6.28 12.58 -6.23
N GLU A 19 -6.82 13.77 -6.50
CA GLU A 19 -8.10 14.24 -5.95
C GLU A 19 -9.27 13.43 -6.49
N GLN A 20 -9.25 13.03 -7.76
CA GLN A 20 -10.28 12.15 -8.32
C GLN A 20 -10.16 10.74 -7.74
N ALA A 21 -8.94 10.23 -7.60
CA ALA A 21 -8.68 8.91 -7.02
C ALA A 21 -9.08 8.85 -5.52
N SER A 22 -8.83 9.91 -4.74
CA SER A 22 -9.20 9.93 -3.32
C SER A 22 -10.71 9.84 -3.09
N LEU A 23 -11.54 10.21 -4.09
CA LEU A 23 -13.00 10.08 -4.01
C LEU A 23 -13.46 8.63 -3.92
N PHE A 24 -12.67 7.63 -4.31
CA PHE A 24 -13.03 6.22 -4.13
C PHE A 24 -12.95 5.79 -2.66
N ILE A 25 -12.23 6.55 -1.82
CA ILE A 25 -12.14 6.30 -0.38
C ILE A 25 -13.30 7.02 0.32
N LYS A 26 -14.15 6.25 1.02
CA LYS A 26 -15.35 6.73 1.70
C LYS A 26 -15.27 6.50 3.21
N ASP A 27 -16.15 7.18 3.95
CA ASP A 27 -16.29 7.02 5.39
C ASP A 27 -16.55 5.57 5.78
N GLY A 28 -15.88 5.11 6.84
CA GLY A 28 -15.97 3.76 7.38
C GLY A 28 -15.20 2.69 6.60
N MET A 29 -14.61 3.01 5.43
CA MET A 29 -13.89 2.03 4.62
C MET A 29 -12.60 1.56 5.29
N THR A 30 -12.23 0.32 4.97
CA THR A 30 -10.91 -0.21 5.27
C THR A 30 -9.99 -0.02 4.07
N VAL A 31 -8.84 0.63 4.26
CA VAL A 31 -7.87 0.94 3.21
C VAL A 31 -6.59 0.14 3.45
N GLY A 32 -6.17 -0.64 2.44
CA GLY A 32 -4.87 -1.31 2.42
C GLY A 32 -3.87 -0.50 1.60
N MET A 33 -2.79 -0.03 2.21
CA MET A 33 -1.84 0.86 1.54
C MET A 33 -0.44 0.24 1.49
N SER A 34 0.27 0.42 0.36
CA SER A 34 1.68 0.08 0.29
C SER A 34 2.50 0.95 1.25
N GLY A 35 3.70 0.49 1.62
CA GLY A 35 4.56 1.18 2.56
C GLY A 35 5.12 0.25 3.64
N PHE A 36 6.44 0.19 3.71
CA PHE A 36 7.17 -0.58 4.71
C PHE A 36 8.45 0.16 5.07
N THR A 37 8.56 0.63 6.31
CA THR A 37 9.72 1.37 6.82
C THR A 37 10.12 2.54 5.93
N ARG A 38 9.16 3.41 5.60
CA ARG A 38 9.30 4.60 4.70
C ARG A 38 9.47 4.32 3.21
N ALA A 39 9.64 3.06 2.83
CA ALA A 39 9.87 2.65 1.45
C ALA A 39 8.57 2.21 0.77
N GLY A 40 8.33 2.71 -0.43
CA GLY A 40 7.30 2.21 -1.35
C GLY A 40 5.87 2.51 -0.95
N GLU A 41 5.67 3.57 -0.18
CA GLU A 41 4.34 4.03 0.22
C GLU A 41 3.67 4.86 -0.87
N ALA A 42 2.35 4.74 -0.99
CA ALA A 42 1.54 5.69 -1.74
C ALA A 42 1.59 7.06 -1.05
N LYS A 43 1.63 8.15 -1.83
CA LYS A 43 1.93 9.50 -1.35
C LYS A 43 0.87 10.51 -1.78
N ALA A 44 0.50 10.52 -3.07
CA ALA A 44 -0.35 11.59 -3.59
C ALA A 44 -1.83 11.44 -3.21
N VAL A 45 -2.38 10.22 -3.30
CA VAL A 45 -3.75 9.88 -2.93
C VAL A 45 -4.01 10.10 -1.44
N PRO A 46 -3.17 9.65 -0.48
CA PRO A 46 -3.41 9.98 0.93
C PRO A 46 -3.33 11.49 1.20
N ARG A 47 -2.45 12.24 0.51
CA ARG A 47 -2.41 13.71 0.61
C ARG A 47 -3.68 14.37 0.05
N ALA A 48 -4.19 13.88 -1.07
CA ALA A 48 -5.45 14.37 -1.64
C ALA A 48 -6.64 14.06 -0.72
N LEU A 49 -6.65 12.88 -0.07
CA LEU A 49 -7.65 12.53 0.93
C LEU A 49 -7.67 13.51 2.11
N ILE A 50 -6.49 13.94 2.58
CA ILE A 50 -6.35 14.94 3.65
C ILE A 50 -7.02 16.27 3.29
N GLU A 51 -6.90 16.72 2.04
CA GLU A 51 -7.58 17.94 1.58
C GLU A 51 -9.09 17.75 1.43
N GLN A 52 -9.53 16.55 1.02
CA GLN A 52 -10.94 16.21 0.89
C GLN A 52 -11.67 16.25 2.24
N VAL A 53 -11.04 15.72 3.31
CA VAL A 53 -11.71 15.62 4.62
C VAL A 53 -11.91 16.96 5.32
N LYS A 54 -11.15 18.00 4.95
CA LYS A 54 -11.36 19.36 5.45
C LYS A 54 -12.76 19.89 5.11
N LYS A 55 -13.35 19.40 4.01
CA LYS A 55 -14.70 19.78 3.56
C LYS A 55 -15.74 18.75 3.99
N ASN A 56 -15.41 17.47 3.87
CA ASN A 56 -16.30 16.36 4.19
C ASN A 56 -15.57 15.38 5.11
N PRO A 57 -15.67 15.55 6.44
CA PRO A 57 -14.98 14.69 7.38
C PRO A 57 -15.37 13.23 7.19
N ILE A 58 -14.37 12.37 7.04
CA ILE A 58 -14.54 10.91 7.03
C ILE A 58 -13.47 10.28 7.92
N LYS A 59 -13.73 9.05 8.38
CA LYS A 59 -12.76 8.20 9.04
C LYS A 59 -12.60 6.86 8.33
N ILE A 60 -11.39 6.33 8.34
CA ILE A 60 -11.04 5.03 7.73
C ILE A 60 -10.29 4.13 8.71
N ASN A 61 -10.26 2.83 8.40
CA ASN A 61 -9.34 1.88 9.00
C ASN A 61 -8.14 1.70 8.06
N LEU A 62 -6.94 2.09 8.47
CA LEU A 62 -5.75 2.02 7.64
C LEU A 62 -4.87 0.81 8.00
N MET A 63 -4.65 -0.04 6.99
CA MET A 63 -3.72 -1.17 7.03
C MET A 63 -2.54 -0.89 6.11
N THR A 64 -1.33 -1.23 6.55
CA THR A 64 -0.08 -1.00 5.80
C THR A 64 0.79 -2.25 5.81
N GLY A 65 1.95 -2.20 5.14
CA GLY A 65 3.01 -3.18 5.38
C GLY A 65 3.59 -3.00 6.78
N ALA A 66 4.10 -1.80 7.07
CA ALA A 66 4.62 -1.41 8.38
C ALA A 66 4.52 0.12 8.59
N SER A 67 5.60 0.78 9.00
CA SER A 67 5.62 2.24 9.17
C SER A 67 5.70 2.98 7.84
N LEU A 68 5.09 4.16 7.82
CA LEU A 68 5.17 5.11 6.73
C LEU A 68 6.26 6.17 7.00
N GLY A 69 6.70 6.85 5.95
CA GLY A 69 7.48 8.07 5.95
C GLY A 69 6.64 9.25 5.48
N ASN A 70 7.32 10.27 4.96
CA ASN A 70 6.73 11.48 4.35
C ASN A 70 5.70 12.20 5.23
N ASP A 71 5.83 12.04 6.55
CA ASP A 71 4.88 12.48 7.57
C ASP A 71 3.43 12.01 7.32
N LEU A 72 3.21 10.92 6.56
CA LEU A 72 1.87 10.50 6.17
C LEU A 72 1.01 10.13 7.39
N ASP A 73 1.54 9.34 8.31
CA ASP A 73 0.82 8.97 9.54
C ASP A 73 0.50 10.22 10.39
N LYS A 74 1.41 11.19 10.52
CA LYS A 74 1.15 12.49 11.16
C LYS A 74 0.02 13.25 10.48
N LEU A 75 0.12 13.46 9.17
CA LEU A 75 -0.84 14.28 8.43
C LEU A 75 -2.25 13.66 8.43
N LEU A 76 -2.35 12.33 8.31
CA LEU A 76 -3.61 11.60 8.43
C LEU A 76 -4.21 11.72 9.83
N THR A 77 -3.36 11.71 10.87
CA THR A 77 -3.77 11.89 12.26
C THR A 77 -4.27 13.31 12.53
N GLU A 78 -3.51 14.33 12.12
CA GLU A 78 -3.88 15.75 12.28
C GLU A 78 -5.19 16.08 11.55
N ALA A 79 -5.45 15.43 10.42
CA ALA A 79 -6.70 15.55 9.67
C ALA A 79 -7.88 14.78 10.30
N GLY A 80 -7.65 13.98 11.36
CA GLY A 80 -8.69 13.21 12.05
C GLY A 80 -9.24 12.02 11.26
N ILE A 81 -8.49 11.54 10.25
CA ILE A 81 -8.93 10.52 9.28
C ILE A 81 -8.85 9.10 9.87
N LEU A 82 -7.95 8.85 10.81
CA LEU A 82 -7.70 7.50 11.30
C LEU A 82 -8.68 7.13 12.41
N ALA A 83 -9.63 6.24 12.12
CA ALA A 83 -10.39 5.55 13.18
C ALA A 83 -9.56 4.39 13.76
N ARG A 84 -8.87 3.66 12.89
CA ARG A 84 -8.01 2.52 13.26
C ARG A 84 -6.75 2.48 12.41
N ARG A 85 -5.65 2.01 12.99
CA ARG A 85 -4.35 1.84 12.31
C ARG A 85 -3.71 0.50 12.66
N MET A 86 -3.10 -0.16 11.67
CA MET A 86 -2.33 -1.42 11.83
C MET A 86 -1.33 -1.63 10.67
N PRO A 87 -0.32 -2.52 10.78
CA PRO A 87 0.10 -3.26 11.97
C PRO A 87 1.29 -2.60 12.70
N PHE A 88 1.86 -1.53 12.16
CA PHE A 88 3.03 -0.86 12.74
C PHE A 88 3.06 0.61 12.33
N GLN A 89 3.60 1.47 13.19
CA GLN A 89 3.77 2.90 12.92
C GLN A 89 5.00 3.43 13.65
N VAL A 90 5.66 4.45 13.07
CA VAL A 90 6.74 5.21 13.70
C VAL A 90 6.51 6.68 13.42
N ASP A 91 5.50 7.23 14.07
CA ASP A 91 5.16 8.65 13.95
C ASP A 91 4.77 9.19 15.33
N SER A 92 5.38 10.29 15.76
CA SER A 92 5.18 10.82 17.12
C SER A 92 3.78 11.40 17.33
N THR A 93 3.19 12.00 16.28
CA THR A 93 1.84 12.55 16.32
C THR A 93 0.81 11.43 16.41
N LEU A 94 0.91 10.43 15.55
CA LEU A 94 0.04 9.24 15.60
C LEU A 94 0.20 8.48 16.92
N ARG A 95 1.44 8.27 17.39
CA ARG A 95 1.70 7.62 18.68
C ARG A 95 0.99 8.33 19.83
N LYS A 96 1.01 9.68 19.84
CA LYS A 96 0.31 10.47 20.85
C LYS A 96 -1.20 10.26 20.78
N ALA A 97 -1.78 10.31 19.58
CA ALA A 97 -3.21 10.09 19.38
C ALA A 97 -3.65 8.67 19.79
N ILE A 98 -2.83 7.65 19.51
CA ILE A 98 -3.04 6.27 19.97
C ILE A 98 -3.03 6.20 21.51
N ASN A 99 -2.03 6.78 22.16
CA ASN A 99 -1.91 6.77 23.62
C ASN A 99 -3.04 7.55 24.32
N ASN A 100 -3.64 8.51 23.63
CA ASN A 100 -4.81 9.24 24.10
C ASN A 100 -6.14 8.51 23.83
N GLY A 101 -6.12 7.38 23.14
CA GLY A 101 -7.33 6.65 22.73
C GLY A 101 -8.11 7.28 21.58
N GLU A 102 -7.52 8.24 20.87
CA GLU A 102 -8.15 8.95 19.74
C GLU A 102 -8.12 8.11 18.45
N VAL A 103 -7.12 7.25 18.31
CA VAL A 103 -6.95 6.29 17.20
C VAL A 103 -6.80 4.88 17.76
N MET A 104 -7.63 3.94 17.30
CA MET A 104 -7.47 2.53 17.71
C MET A 104 -6.28 1.92 16.99
N PHE A 105 -5.35 1.32 17.74
CA PHE A 105 -4.16 0.70 17.15
C PHE A 105 -4.12 -0.80 17.46
N ILE A 106 -3.68 -1.57 16.47
CA ILE A 106 -3.42 -3.00 16.61
C ILE A 106 -2.05 -3.25 16.00
N ASP A 107 -1.05 -3.47 16.86
CA ASP A 107 0.21 -4.05 16.43
C ASP A 107 0.09 -5.56 16.28
N GLN A 108 0.48 -6.06 15.12
CA GLN A 108 0.45 -7.50 14.82
C GLN A 108 1.85 -7.98 14.46
N HIS A 109 2.10 -9.27 14.68
CA HIS A 109 3.20 -9.94 13.98
C HIS A 109 3.05 -9.68 12.48
N LEU A 110 4.07 -9.07 11.86
CA LEU A 110 3.96 -8.52 10.51
C LEU A 110 3.56 -9.58 9.46
N SER A 111 4.00 -10.83 9.65
CA SER A 111 3.65 -11.96 8.78
C SER A 111 2.21 -12.44 8.93
N GLU A 112 1.54 -12.15 10.04
CA GLU A 112 0.23 -12.72 10.38
C GLU A 112 -0.94 -11.88 9.86
N THR A 113 -0.75 -10.57 9.65
CA THR A 113 -1.80 -9.66 9.16
C THR A 113 -2.52 -10.24 7.93
N VAL A 114 -1.75 -10.67 6.93
CA VAL A 114 -2.28 -11.23 5.68
C VAL A 114 -2.80 -12.66 5.83
N GLU A 115 -2.34 -13.40 6.85
CA GLU A 115 -2.91 -14.70 7.20
C GLU A 115 -4.28 -14.55 7.85
N HIS A 116 -4.49 -13.53 8.70
CA HIS A 116 -5.80 -13.22 9.25
C HIS A 116 -6.78 -12.77 8.17
N LEU A 117 -6.34 -11.92 7.24
CA LEU A 117 -7.17 -11.49 6.10
C LEU A 117 -7.64 -12.70 5.28
N ARG A 118 -6.72 -13.50 4.75
CA ARG A 118 -7.07 -14.60 3.83
C ARG A 118 -7.90 -15.73 4.45
N ASN A 119 -7.93 -15.82 5.78
CA ASN A 119 -8.72 -16.80 6.52
C ASN A 119 -9.94 -16.17 7.22
N HIS A 120 -10.37 -14.98 6.81
CA HIS A 120 -11.59 -14.31 7.27
C HIS A 120 -11.63 -13.91 8.76
N GLN A 121 -10.46 -13.76 9.40
CA GLN A 121 -10.33 -13.34 10.80
C GLN A 121 -10.16 -11.83 10.96
N LEU A 122 -9.94 -11.13 9.85
CA LEU A 122 -9.84 -9.68 9.79
C LEU A 122 -10.65 -9.17 8.60
N THR A 123 -11.24 -7.97 8.74
CA THR A 123 -11.97 -7.32 7.65
C THR A 123 -11.05 -7.06 6.45
N MET A 124 -11.48 -7.47 5.27
CA MET A 124 -10.76 -7.21 4.02
C MET A 124 -10.72 -5.71 3.70
N PRO A 125 -9.66 -5.21 3.02
CA PRO A 125 -9.67 -3.85 2.51
C PRO A 125 -10.83 -3.66 1.52
N ASP A 126 -11.50 -2.52 1.57
CA ASP A 126 -12.43 -2.10 0.52
C ASP A 126 -11.65 -1.57 -0.68
N VAL A 127 -10.63 -0.74 -0.41
CA VAL A 127 -9.76 -0.12 -1.40
C VAL A 127 -8.30 -0.43 -1.07
N ALA A 128 -7.51 -0.78 -2.08
CA ALA A 128 -6.06 -0.83 -1.99
C ALA A 128 -5.42 0.37 -2.70
N VAL A 129 -4.43 1.00 -2.09
CA VAL A 129 -3.65 2.11 -2.69
C VAL A 129 -2.18 1.71 -2.73
N ILE A 130 -1.69 1.38 -3.93
CA ILE A 130 -0.38 0.74 -4.12
C ILE A 130 0.52 1.64 -4.97
N GLU A 131 1.70 1.99 -4.46
CA GLU A 131 2.75 2.61 -5.24
C GLU A 131 3.43 1.59 -6.16
N ALA A 132 3.67 1.99 -7.41
CA ALA A 132 4.20 1.13 -8.45
C ALA A 132 5.20 1.87 -9.36
N VAL A 133 6.14 1.10 -9.91
CA VAL A 133 7.04 1.57 -10.97
C VAL A 133 6.35 1.50 -12.32
N ALA A 134 5.60 0.42 -12.55
CA ALA A 134 4.92 0.15 -13.79
C ALA A 134 3.70 -0.74 -13.58
N ILE A 135 2.83 -0.77 -14.59
CA ILE A 135 1.83 -1.79 -14.82
C ILE A 135 2.21 -2.55 -16.08
N THR A 136 2.28 -3.89 -16.00
CA THR A 136 2.66 -4.76 -17.11
C THR A 136 1.59 -4.81 -18.21
N GLU A 137 1.90 -5.47 -19.31
CA GLU A 137 1.01 -5.74 -20.44
C GLU A 137 -0.27 -6.48 -20.00
N GLU A 138 -0.13 -7.42 -19.06
CA GLU A 138 -1.24 -8.18 -18.45
C GLU A 138 -2.04 -7.35 -17.45
N GLY A 139 -1.57 -6.16 -17.07
CA GLY A 139 -2.18 -5.31 -16.06
C GLY A 139 -1.73 -5.63 -14.62
N HIS A 140 -0.62 -6.36 -14.45
CA HIS A 140 -0.03 -6.64 -13.14
C HIS A 140 0.78 -5.45 -12.62
N ILE A 141 0.88 -5.31 -11.30
CA ILE A 141 1.52 -4.14 -10.68
C ILE A 141 2.97 -4.46 -10.31
N VAL A 142 3.92 -3.68 -10.82
CA VAL A 142 5.34 -3.77 -10.42
C VAL A 142 5.58 -2.86 -9.21
N PRO A 143 5.89 -3.40 -8.01
CA PRO A 143 6.12 -2.58 -6.82
C PRO A 143 7.36 -1.69 -6.95
N THR A 144 7.53 -0.79 -5.98
CA THR A 144 8.68 0.11 -5.90
C THR A 144 9.74 -0.44 -4.94
N THR A 145 10.08 0.29 -3.89
CA THR A 145 11.18 0.00 -2.96
C THR A 145 10.77 -0.90 -1.80
N SER A 146 9.51 -1.33 -1.75
CA SER A 146 9.06 -2.38 -0.83
C SER A 146 7.94 -3.23 -1.44
N VAL A 147 7.77 -4.45 -0.92
CA VAL A 147 6.59 -5.29 -1.20
C VAL A 147 5.60 -5.17 -0.05
N GLY A 148 6.03 -5.51 1.17
CA GLY A 148 5.17 -5.51 2.35
C GLY A 148 3.90 -6.34 2.13
N ASN A 149 2.76 -5.78 2.52
CA ASN A 149 1.45 -6.44 2.36
C ASN A 149 0.75 -6.11 1.04
N SER A 150 1.40 -5.34 0.14
CA SER A 150 0.80 -4.77 -1.08
C SER A 150 0.15 -5.82 -1.98
N ALA A 151 0.81 -6.98 -2.15
CA ALA A 151 0.28 -8.06 -2.97
C ALA A 151 -1.05 -8.60 -2.43
N SER A 152 -1.11 -8.84 -1.12
CA SER A 152 -2.34 -9.31 -0.46
C SER A 152 -3.43 -8.23 -0.49
N PHE A 153 -3.08 -6.95 -0.27
CA PHE A 153 -4.07 -5.86 -0.35
C PHE A 153 -4.67 -5.72 -1.75
N ALA A 154 -3.84 -5.73 -2.80
CA ALA A 154 -4.31 -5.62 -4.17
C ALA A 154 -5.18 -6.83 -4.58
N ILE A 155 -4.85 -8.04 -4.11
CA ILE A 155 -5.65 -9.25 -4.35
C ILE A 155 -6.99 -9.21 -3.59
N PHE A 156 -7.00 -8.79 -2.32
CA PHE A 156 -8.20 -8.86 -1.47
C PHE A 156 -9.13 -7.65 -1.56
N ALA A 157 -8.63 -6.48 -1.97
CA ALA A 157 -9.45 -5.27 -2.05
C ALA A 157 -10.55 -5.40 -3.10
N LYS A 158 -11.66 -4.67 -2.98
CA LYS A 158 -12.67 -4.62 -4.05
C LYS A 158 -12.18 -3.75 -5.20
N GLU A 159 -11.56 -2.62 -4.85
CA GLU A 159 -11.02 -1.63 -5.79
C GLU A 159 -9.54 -1.40 -5.53
N VAL A 160 -8.78 -1.10 -6.59
CA VAL A 160 -7.35 -0.82 -6.53
C VAL A 160 -7.06 0.51 -7.18
N ILE A 161 -6.33 1.36 -6.46
CA ILE A 161 -5.74 2.59 -6.96
C ILE A 161 -4.22 2.36 -7.06
N VAL A 162 -3.65 2.68 -8.22
CA VAL A 162 -2.22 2.54 -8.46
C VAL A 162 -1.57 3.91 -8.58
N GLU A 163 -0.56 4.19 -7.76
CA GLU A 163 0.29 5.37 -7.92
C GLU A 163 1.55 5.01 -8.71
N ILE A 164 1.62 5.43 -9.97
CA ILE A 164 2.82 5.29 -10.79
C ILE A 164 3.79 6.41 -10.44
N ASN A 165 4.84 6.08 -9.69
CA ASN A 165 5.84 7.07 -9.27
C ASN A 165 7.02 7.10 -10.24
N MET A 166 7.11 8.22 -10.97
CA MET A 166 8.11 8.44 -12.01
C MET A 166 9.53 8.65 -11.49
N LEU A 167 9.70 8.89 -10.18
CA LEU A 167 11.03 9.08 -9.58
C LEU A 167 11.77 7.75 -9.41
N HIS A 168 11.04 6.64 -9.31
CA HIS A 168 11.63 5.32 -9.14
C HIS A 168 12.21 4.78 -10.46
N ASN A 169 13.35 4.10 -10.35
CA ASN A 169 14.06 3.56 -11.49
C ASN A 169 13.23 2.45 -12.18
N PRO A 170 13.05 2.48 -13.52
CA PRO A 170 12.41 1.38 -14.26
C PRO A 170 12.93 -0.01 -13.88
N ASN A 171 14.22 -0.10 -13.63
CA ASN A 171 14.96 -1.36 -13.48
C ASN A 171 14.69 -2.04 -12.13
N LEU A 172 13.81 -1.49 -11.30
CA LEU A 172 13.23 -2.22 -10.17
C LEU A 172 12.32 -3.35 -10.65
N GLU A 173 11.77 -3.28 -11.87
CA GLU A 173 11.06 -4.41 -12.47
C GLU A 173 11.99 -5.62 -12.62
N GLY A 174 11.64 -6.72 -11.93
CA GLY A 174 12.49 -7.91 -11.81
C GLY A 174 13.12 -8.08 -10.42
N LEU A 175 13.19 -7.03 -9.61
CA LEU A 175 13.76 -7.11 -8.26
C LEU A 175 12.93 -8.01 -7.34
N HIS A 176 11.60 -7.92 -7.40
CA HIS A 176 10.69 -8.54 -6.44
C HIS A 176 10.42 -10.02 -6.72
N ASP A 177 10.08 -10.78 -5.68
CA ASP A 177 9.57 -12.15 -5.76
C ASP A 177 8.23 -12.26 -5.00
N ILE A 178 7.14 -12.19 -5.75
CA ILE A 178 5.77 -12.12 -5.24
C ILE A 178 5.18 -13.53 -5.21
N TYR A 179 5.07 -14.09 -4.01
CA TYR A 179 4.48 -15.41 -3.77
C TYR A 179 3.34 -15.32 -2.76
N ILE A 180 2.21 -15.96 -3.09
CA ILE A 180 1.06 -16.09 -2.20
C ILE A 180 0.89 -17.58 -1.85
N PRO A 181 0.92 -17.97 -0.56
CA PRO A 181 0.69 -19.35 -0.17
C PRO A 181 -0.67 -19.88 -0.66
N SER A 182 -0.72 -21.16 -1.02
CA SER A 182 -1.98 -21.83 -1.33
C SER A 182 -2.95 -21.82 -0.14
N TYR A 183 -4.24 -21.96 -0.42
CA TYR A 183 -5.30 -21.75 0.57
C TYR A 183 -5.49 -22.99 1.46
N ARG A 184 -5.93 -22.75 2.70
CA ARG A 184 -6.38 -23.81 3.62
C ARG A 184 -7.70 -24.43 3.09
N PRO A 185 -8.00 -25.71 3.40
CA PRO A 185 -7.27 -26.60 4.31
C PRO A 185 -6.13 -27.40 3.66
N THR A 186 -5.96 -27.33 2.34
CA THR A 186 -5.00 -28.15 1.58
C THR A 186 -3.73 -27.38 1.21
N ARG A 187 -3.32 -26.42 2.06
CA ARG A 187 -2.13 -25.60 1.83
C ARG A 187 -0.90 -26.48 1.73
N GLN A 188 -0.16 -26.30 0.65
CA GLN A 188 1.13 -26.96 0.43
C GLN A 188 2.26 -26.19 1.13
N PRO A 189 3.39 -26.86 1.45
CA PRO A 189 4.58 -26.19 1.94
C PRO A 189 5.02 -25.04 1.01
N MET A 190 5.60 -23.99 1.57
CA MET A 190 6.27 -22.96 0.76
C MET A 190 7.58 -23.56 0.21
N PRO A 191 7.78 -23.61 -1.12
CA PRO A 191 8.91 -24.32 -1.72
C PRO A 191 10.21 -23.48 -1.71
N LEU A 192 10.45 -22.72 -0.63
CA LEU A 192 11.67 -21.91 -0.46
C LEU A 192 12.64 -22.69 0.42
N VAL A 193 13.77 -23.10 -0.14
CA VAL A 193 14.79 -23.92 0.54
C VAL A 193 16.15 -23.24 0.58
N LYS A 194 16.35 -22.19 -0.23
CA LYS A 194 17.52 -21.32 -0.23
C LYS A 194 17.11 -19.86 -0.19
N VAL A 195 18.02 -19.01 0.28
CA VAL A 195 17.80 -17.57 0.45
C VAL A 195 17.67 -16.81 -0.87
N ASP A 196 18.12 -17.42 -1.98
CA ASP A 196 18.12 -16.87 -3.33
C ASP A 196 17.12 -17.56 -4.28
N ASP A 197 16.29 -18.48 -3.76
CA ASP A 197 15.21 -19.08 -4.53
C ASP A 197 14.19 -18.00 -4.95
N ARG A 198 13.80 -18.02 -6.23
CA ARG A 198 12.65 -17.27 -6.75
C ARG A 198 11.47 -18.22 -6.85
N ILE A 199 10.48 -18.07 -5.98
CA ILE A 199 9.34 -18.99 -5.90
C ILE A 199 8.04 -18.39 -6.43
N GLY A 200 8.05 -17.10 -6.78
CA GLY A 200 6.89 -16.33 -7.20
C GLY A 200 7.09 -15.66 -8.57
N SER A 201 6.62 -14.42 -8.65
CA SER A 201 6.62 -13.61 -9.86
C SER A 201 7.17 -12.21 -9.59
N THR A 202 7.57 -11.48 -10.63
CA THR A 202 8.20 -10.16 -10.48
C THR A 202 7.21 -9.00 -10.35
N ALA A 203 5.91 -9.29 -10.50
CA ALA A 203 4.82 -8.33 -10.40
C ALA A 203 3.65 -8.91 -9.60
N ILE A 204 2.85 -8.05 -8.98
CA ILE A 204 1.64 -8.44 -8.27
C ILE A 204 0.55 -8.75 -9.28
N ALA A 205 0.22 -10.04 -9.42
CA ALA A 205 -0.89 -10.49 -10.24
C ALA A 205 -2.24 -10.12 -9.63
N ILE A 206 -3.04 -9.36 -10.37
CA ILE A 206 -4.41 -8.98 -10.03
C ILE A 206 -5.27 -8.95 -11.30
N ASP A 207 -6.59 -9.03 -11.11
CA ASP A 207 -7.54 -8.71 -12.19
C ASP A 207 -7.46 -7.19 -12.50
N PRO A 208 -7.07 -6.79 -13.73
CA PRO A 208 -6.97 -5.38 -14.11
C PRO A 208 -8.30 -4.63 -14.00
N ALA A 209 -9.44 -5.34 -14.06
CA ALA A 209 -10.76 -4.71 -13.90
C ALA A 209 -10.97 -4.08 -12.52
N LYS A 210 -10.22 -4.52 -11.51
CA LYS A 210 -10.24 -3.95 -10.16
C LYS A 210 -9.54 -2.58 -10.09
N ILE A 211 -8.73 -2.22 -11.08
CA ILE A 211 -8.04 -0.93 -11.10
C ILE A 211 -9.06 0.16 -11.46
N VAL A 212 -9.42 0.97 -10.46
CA VAL A 212 -10.40 2.05 -10.60
C VAL A 212 -9.75 3.40 -10.90
N GLY A 213 -8.49 3.59 -10.51
CA GLY A 213 -7.74 4.81 -10.75
C GLY A 213 -6.24 4.59 -10.82
N ILE A 214 -5.59 5.33 -11.71
CA ILE A 214 -4.14 5.38 -11.84
C ILE A 214 -3.69 6.82 -11.71
N VAL A 215 -2.78 7.10 -10.79
CA VAL A 215 -2.29 8.44 -10.50
C VAL A 215 -0.80 8.49 -10.79
N PHE A 216 -0.35 9.46 -11.59
CA PHE A 216 1.08 9.70 -11.77
C PHE A 216 1.61 10.57 -10.63
N THR A 217 2.73 10.16 -10.05
CA THR A 217 3.44 10.89 -9.01
C THR A 217 4.92 11.00 -9.36
N ASN A 218 5.65 11.86 -8.65
CA ASN A 218 7.09 12.03 -8.84
C ASN A 218 7.71 12.53 -7.51
N GLN A 219 7.76 11.64 -6.52
CA GLN A 219 8.17 11.99 -5.15
C GLN A 219 9.09 10.93 -4.57
N SER A 220 10.09 11.32 -3.78
CA SER A 220 11.02 10.37 -3.18
C SER A 220 10.41 9.68 -1.97
N ASP A 221 10.91 8.49 -1.65
CA ASP A 221 10.74 7.94 -0.32
C ASP A 221 11.47 8.82 0.72
N SER A 222 11.02 8.75 1.96
CA SER A 222 11.79 9.34 3.06
C SER A 222 12.97 8.45 3.40
N PHE A 223 14.14 9.05 3.60
CA PHE A 223 15.36 8.32 3.92
C PHE A 223 15.34 7.74 5.34
N SER A 224 16.16 6.71 5.56
CA SER A 224 16.47 6.23 6.91
C SER A 224 17.11 7.35 7.73
N THR A 225 16.82 7.36 9.03
CA THR A 225 17.44 8.27 10.01
C THR A 225 18.36 7.50 10.96
N VAL A 226 18.98 6.43 10.46
CA VAL A 226 20.00 5.69 11.22
C VAL A 226 21.14 6.64 11.59
N THR A 227 21.54 6.62 12.85
CA THR A 227 22.68 7.38 13.34
C THR A 227 23.96 6.59 13.14
N ASP A 228 25.10 7.26 13.19
CA ASP A 228 26.39 6.58 13.26
C ASP A 228 26.45 5.68 14.52
N PRO A 229 27.25 4.58 14.50
CA PRO A 229 27.51 3.77 15.69
C PRO A 229 28.03 4.64 16.85
N ASP A 230 27.60 4.33 18.07
CA ASP A 230 28.14 4.91 19.31
C ASP A 230 29.45 4.21 19.76
N GLU A 231 30.09 4.76 20.80
CA GLU A 231 31.29 4.18 21.45
C GLU A 231 30.95 2.99 22.36
#